data_AF-A0A5C9C160-F1
#
_entry.id   AF-A0A5C9C160-F1
#
_cell.length_a   1.000
_cell.length_b   1.000
_cell.length_c   1.000
_cell.angle_alpha   90.00
_cell.angle_beta   90.00
_cell.angle_gamma   90.00
#
_symmetry.space_group_name_H-M   'P 1'
#
loop_
_entity.id
_entity.type
_entity.pdbx_description
1 polymer ?
#
loop_
_entity_poly.entity_id
_entity_poly.type
_entity_poly.pdbx_seq_one_letter_code
_entity_poly.pdbx_strand_id
1 'polypeptide(L)'
;MNKVSINAEQQLYVIDCGEGYSCFGFANARDHADQIARKLNRSDLAFADEDYATLSGYEKYCHAVQAWSQSPLTRTTYFDPGTDARAANVLESCRTHERKIRLILGDTLTGEPWLEEHDVVGRIGRSIGTLKVPLLIEPGEHGGSAILCTCILAIVDWASGNFLYRHDAYREAELSIKPSANAERPWDVLRREEIVASFRDIGQAGAYLAFMRGATIEPRVFR
;
A
#
# COMPACT_ATOMS: atom_id res chain seq x y z
N MET A 1 6.29 -28.47 -8.03
CA MET A 1 6.99 -27.39 -7.31
C MET A 1 7.70 -26.57 -8.37
N ASN A 2 7.52 -25.25 -8.37
CA ASN A 2 8.19 -24.37 -9.33
C ASN A 2 9.71 -24.43 -9.12
N LYS A 3 10.50 -24.31 -10.19
CA LYS A 3 11.96 -24.26 -10.07
C LYS A 3 12.35 -22.89 -9.52
N VAL A 4 13.14 -22.87 -8.45
CA VAL A 4 13.58 -21.63 -7.80
C VAL A 4 15.09 -21.50 -7.90
N SER A 5 15.56 -20.30 -8.20
CA SER A 5 16.97 -19.94 -8.23
C SER A 5 17.22 -18.65 -7.46
N ILE A 6 18.48 -18.39 -7.13
CA ILE A 6 18.90 -17.23 -6.34
C ILE A 6 19.57 -16.21 -7.25
N ASN A 7 19.07 -14.97 -7.21
CA ASN A 7 19.77 -13.80 -7.71
C ASN A 7 20.30 -12.99 -6.52
N ALA A 8 21.55 -13.28 -6.13
CA ALA A 8 22.20 -12.63 -5.00
C ALA A 8 22.47 -11.13 -5.23
N GLU A 9 22.72 -10.71 -6.46
CA GLU A 9 22.98 -9.29 -6.78
C GLU A 9 21.76 -8.42 -6.46
N GLN A 10 20.57 -8.89 -6.84
CA GLN A 10 19.32 -8.17 -6.61
C GLN A 10 18.63 -8.55 -5.30
N GLN A 11 19.18 -9.50 -4.54
CA GLN A 11 18.60 -10.04 -3.31
C GLN A 11 17.21 -10.68 -3.50
N LEU A 12 17.04 -11.43 -4.59
CA LEU A 12 15.76 -12.01 -5.03
C LEU A 12 15.85 -13.53 -5.21
N TYR A 13 14.78 -14.22 -4.81
CA TYR A 13 14.43 -15.54 -5.35
C TYR A 13 13.77 -15.35 -6.71
N VAL A 14 14.24 -16.07 -7.72
CA VAL A 14 13.68 -16.09 -9.07
C VAL A 14 12.93 -17.42 -9.25
N ILE A 15 11.61 -17.32 -9.39
CA ILE A 15 10.67 -18.43 -9.40
C ILE A 15 10.18 -18.63 -10.83
N ASP A 16 10.50 -19.78 -11.41
CA ASP A 16 10.04 -20.19 -12.73
C ASP A 16 8.57 -20.67 -12.67
N CYS A 17 7.68 -19.93 -13.31
CA CYS A 17 6.25 -20.20 -13.39
C CYS A 17 5.84 -20.85 -14.72
N GLY A 18 6.79 -21.33 -15.52
CA GLY A 18 6.57 -21.97 -16.83
C GLY A 18 6.51 -20.96 -17.99
N GLU A 19 5.57 -20.02 -17.97
CA GLU A 19 5.42 -18.99 -19.02
C GLU A 19 6.17 -17.68 -18.70
N GLY A 20 6.82 -17.61 -17.54
CA GLY A 20 7.55 -16.43 -17.08
C GLY A 20 8.14 -16.63 -15.70
N TYR A 21 8.72 -15.55 -15.16
CA TYR A 21 9.36 -15.56 -13.86
C TYR A 21 8.67 -14.61 -12.90
N SER A 22 8.56 -15.03 -11.64
CA SER A 22 8.23 -14.15 -10.52
C SER A 22 9.47 -13.93 -9.66
N CYS A 23 9.59 -12.75 -9.08
CA CYS A 23 10.68 -12.41 -8.18
C CYS A 23 10.16 -12.16 -6.77
N PHE A 24 10.89 -12.64 -5.76
CA PHE A 24 10.52 -12.43 -4.36
C PHE A 24 11.75 -12.13 -3.50
N GLY A 25 11.71 -11.06 -2.70
CA GLY A 25 12.87 -10.60 -1.93
C GLY A 25 13.24 -11.50 -0.76
N PHE A 26 14.53 -11.59 -0.46
CA PHE A 26 15.02 -12.35 0.71
C PHE A 26 14.46 -11.81 2.02
N ALA A 27 14.45 -10.48 2.18
CA ALA A 27 13.87 -9.83 3.35
C ALA A 27 12.37 -10.11 3.46
N ASN A 28 11.62 -10.06 2.36
CA ASN A 28 10.19 -10.37 2.37
C ASN A 28 9.95 -11.80 2.86
N ALA A 29 10.69 -12.79 2.33
CA ALA A 29 10.54 -14.18 2.77
C ALA A 29 10.74 -14.35 4.28
N ARG A 30 11.82 -13.76 4.81
CA ARG A 30 12.12 -13.74 6.24
C ARG A 30 11.00 -13.08 7.04
N ASP A 31 10.67 -11.84 6.69
CA ASP A 31 9.77 -11.00 7.50
C ASP A 31 8.35 -11.57 7.51
N HIS A 32 7.87 -12.12 6.38
CA HIS A 32 6.58 -12.80 6.31
C HIS A 32 6.58 -14.11 7.12
N ALA A 33 7.63 -14.93 7.00
CA ALA A 33 7.75 -16.17 7.75
C ALA A 33 7.77 -15.92 9.26
N ASP A 34 8.58 -14.95 9.71
CA ASP A 34 8.67 -14.59 11.13
C ASP A 34 7.37 -14.01 11.67
N GLN A 35 6.67 -13.18 10.88
CA GLN A 35 5.36 -12.68 11.27
C GLN A 35 4.35 -13.83 11.42
N ILE A 36 4.33 -14.77 10.48
CA ILE A 36 3.45 -15.94 10.54
C ILE A 36 3.80 -16.82 11.75
N ALA A 37 5.08 -17.12 11.95
CA ALA A 37 5.59 -17.87 13.09
C ALA A 37 5.12 -17.27 14.42
N ARG A 38 5.25 -15.95 14.57
CA ARG A 38 4.76 -15.20 15.74
C ARG A 38 3.24 -15.29 15.90
N LYS A 39 2.47 -15.06 14.82
CA LYS A 39 0.99 -15.07 14.86
C LYS A 39 0.42 -16.47 15.14
N LEU A 40 1.08 -17.52 14.68
CA LEU A 40 0.69 -18.91 14.90
C LEU A 40 1.31 -19.54 16.16
N ASN A 41 2.20 -18.81 16.86
CA ASN A 41 2.99 -19.32 17.97
C ASN A 41 3.77 -20.60 17.62
N ARG A 42 4.46 -20.56 16.47
CA ARG A 42 5.19 -21.69 15.85
C ARG A 42 6.63 -21.25 15.54
N SER A 43 7.51 -21.35 16.53
CA SER A 43 8.91 -20.90 16.40
C SER A 43 9.72 -21.69 15.39
N ASP A 44 9.30 -22.92 15.06
CA ASP A 44 9.90 -23.74 14.00
C ASP A 44 9.75 -23.15 12.59
N LEU A 45 8.78 -22.24 12.41
CA LEU A 45 8.57 -21.52 11.15
C LEU A 45 9.42 -20.26 11.03
N ALA A 46 10.05 -19.80 12.13
CA ALA A 46 10.85 -18.59 12.12
C ALA A 46 12.19 -18.82 11.42
N PHE A 47 12.68 -17.78 10.74
CA PHE A 47 13.99 -17.79 10.11
C PHE A 47 15.09 -17.81 11.17
N ALA A 48 16.11 -18.64 10.91
CA ALA A 48 17.42 -18.55 11.50
C ALA A 48 18.36 -17.79 10.53
N ASP A 49 19.53 -17.36 11.04
CA ASP A 49 20.49 -16.62 10.22
C ASP A 49 20.96 -17.41 8.98
N GLU A 50 21.07 -18.73 9.12
CA GLU A 50 21.45 -19.66 8.04
C GLU A 50 20.41 -19.81 6.92
N ASP A 51 19.15 -19.43 7.18
CA ASP A 51 18.09 -19.48 6.17
C ASP A 51 18.19 -18.31 5.17
N TYR A 52 18.76 -17.17 5.59
CA TYR A 52 18.73 -15.93 4.81
C TYR A 52 19.46 -16.07 3.47
N ALA A 53 18.82 -15.61 2.38
CA ALA A 53 19.35 -15.70 1.02
C ALA A 53 19.66 -17.13 0.53
N THR A 54 18.97 -18.14 1.07
CA THR A 54 19.14 -19.55 0.68
C THR A 54 17.84 -20.15 0.13
N LEU A 55 17.94 -21.25 -0.63
CA LEU A 55 16.77 -22.00 -1.07
C LEU A 55 15.98 -22.58 0.12
N SER A 56 16.67 -22.97 1.20
CA SER A 56 16.02 -23.45 2.41
C SER A 56 15.20 -22.36 3.10
N GLY A 57 15.69 -21.11 3.09
CA GLY A 57 14.90 -19.96 3.54
C GLY A 57 13.64 -19.75 2.72
N TYR A 58 13.73 -19.85 1.38
CA TYR A 58 12.53 -19.79 0.54
C TYR A 58 11.53 -20.93 0.87
N GLU A 59 12.01 -22.16 1.05
CA GLU A 59 11.18 -23.28 1.47
C GLU A 59 10.53 -23.05 2.84
N LYS A 60 11.28 -22.48 3.79
CA LYS A 60 10.75 -22.11 5.11
C LYS A 60 9.64 -21.07 5.02
N TYR A 61 9.79 -20.06 4.16
CA TYR A 61 8.70 -19.14 3.83
C TYR A 61 7.48 -19.87 3.25
N CYS A 62 7.67 -20.79 2.30
CA CYS A 62 6.58 -21.59 1.75
C CYS A 62 5.87 -22.43 2.83
N HIS A 63 6.62 -23.05 3.75
CA HIS A 63 6.07 -23.79 4.89
C HIS A 63 5.28 -22.89 5.84
N ALA A 64 5.76 -21.67 6.10
CA ALA A 64 5.03 -20.71 6.91
C ALA A 64 3.69 -20.33 6.25
N VAL A 65 3.68 -20.01 4.95
CA VAL A 65 2.46 -19.70 4.19
C VAL A 65 1.49 -20.88 4.18
N GLN A 66 1.99 -22.11 4.05
CA GLN A 66 1.18 -23.32 4.13
C GLN A 66 0.58 -23.51 5.54
N ALA A 67 1.36 -23.30 6.59
CA ALA A 67 0.87 -23.37 7.96
C ALA A 67 -0.22 -22.31 8.22
N TRP A 68 -0.05 -21.09 7.69
CA TRP A 68 -1.06 -20.04 7.72
C TRP A 68 -2.35 -20.49 7.03
N SER A 69 -2.26 -21.07 5.83
CA SER A 69 -3.41 -21.49 5.04
C SER A 69 -4.26 -22.56 5.75
N GLN A 70 -3.62 -23.41 6.55
CA GLN A 70 -4.25 -24.47 7.34
C GLN A 70 -4.75 -23.99 8.71
N SER A 71 -4.42 -22.76 9.11
CA SER A 71 -4.85 -22.19 10.38
C SER A 71 -6.20 -21.47 10.28
N PRO A 72 -6.92 -21.27 11.41
CA PRO A 72 -8.09 -20.39 11.44
C PRO A 72 -7.80 -18.95 11.00
N LEU A 73 -6.55 -18.48 11.14
CA LEU A 73 -6.15 -17.11 10.78
C LEU A 73 -6.22 -16.84 9.27
N THR A 74 -6.29 -17.88 8.42
CA THR A 74 -6.56 -17.73 6.98
C THR A 74 -7.83 -16.91 6.69
N ARG A 75 -8.77 -16.87 7.64
CA ARG A 75 -10.02 -16.09 7.56
C ARG A 75 -9.84 -14.62 7.94
N THR A 76 -8.65 -14.18 8.35
CA THR A 76 -8.35 -12.79 8.74
C THR A 76 -7.60 -12.02 7.65
N THR A 77 -7.66 -10.69 7.70
CA THR A 77 -6.88 -9.83 6.81
C THR A 77 -5.40 -9.98 7.17
N TYR A 78 -4.56 -10.27 6.16
CA TYR A 78 -3.12 -10.34 6.32
C TYR A 78 -2.51 -9.01 5.92
N PHE A 79 -1.86 -8.32 6.85
CA PHE A 79 -1.13 -7.08 6.60
C PHE A 79 0.36 -7.38 6.45
N ASP A 80 1.04 -6.63 5.60
CA ASP A 80 2.47 -6.80 5.38
C ASP A 80 3.28 -6.58 6.66
N PRO A 81 4.38 -7.33 6.87
CA PRO A 81 5.33 -7.04 7.94
C PRO A 81 5.73 -5.57 7.96
N GLY A 82 5.69 -4.96 9.14
CA GLY A 82 5.99 -3.53 9.31
C GLY A 82 4.78 -2.59 9.18
N THR A 83 3.58 -3.09 8.86
CA THR A 83 2.37 -2.27 8.89
C THR A 83 2.10 -1.75 10.31
N ASP A 84 1.83 -0.44 10.45
CA ASP A 84 1.44 0.17 11.72
C ASP A 84 0.16 -0.48 12.27
N ALA A 85 0.18 -0.91 13.54
CA ALA A 85 -0.94 -1.63 14.15
C ALA A 85 -2.22 -0.77 14.26
N ARG A 86 -2.11 0.55 14.46
CA ARG A 86 -3.25 1.47 14.44
C ARG A 86 -3.84 1.56 13.04
N ALA A 87 -3.00 1.66 12.01
CA ALA A 87 -3.45 1.66 10.62
C ALA A 87 -4.17 0.36 10.26
N ALA A 88 -3.59 -0.80 10.60
CA ALA A 88 -4.20 -2.11 10.37
C ALA A 88 -5.58 -2.24 11.04
N ASN A 89 -5.71 -1.79 12.29
CA ASN A 89 -6.98 -1.81 13.02
C ASN A 89 -8.03 -0.90 12.35
N VAL A 90 -7.63 0.29 11.90
CA VAL A 90 -8.52 1.22 11.19
C VAL A 90 -8.98 0.62 9.85
N LEU A 91 -8.07 0.03 9.06
CA LEU A 91 -8.41 -0.63 7.80
C LEU A 91 -9.41 -1.77 8.02
N GLU A 92 -9.19 -2.62 9.04
CA GLU A 92 -10.11 -3.72 9.36
C GLU A 92 -11.47 -3.21 9.85
N SER A 93 -11.49 -2.13 10.64
CA SER A 93 -12.74 -1.45 11.02
C SER A 93 -13.47 -0.88 9.80
N CYS A 94 -12.76 -0.22 8.88
CA CYS A 94 -13.36 0.31 7.65
C CYS A 94 -13.91 -0.81 6.77
N ARG A 95 -13.21 -1.94 6.70
CA ARG A 95 -13.66 -3.14 5.96
C ARG A 95 -14.96 -3.70 6.51
N THR A 96 -15.07 -3.86 7.83
CA THR A 96 -16.26 -4.46 8.47
C THR A 96 -17.49 -3.56 8.45
N HIS A 97 -17.29 -2.24 8.37
CA HIS A 97 -18.36 -1.24 8.30
C HIS A 97 -18.58 -0.67 6.90
N GLU A 98 -17.93 -1.23 5.88
CA GLU A 98 -18.01 -0.81 4.47
C GLU A 98 -17.79 0.69 4.24
N ARG A 99 -16.92 1.32 5.06
CA ARG A 99 -16.67 2.76 4.98
C ARG A 99 -15.89 3.10 3.72
N LYS A 100 -16.35 4.11 2.99
CA LYS A 100 -15.56 4.75 1.94
C LYS A 100 -14.51 5.63 2.60
N ILE A 101 -13.27 5.45 2.21
CA ILE A 101 -12.11 6.16 2.74
C ILE A 101 -11.30 6.79 1.62
N ARG A 102 -10.42 7.70 2.03
CA ARG A 102 -9.28 8.16 1.25
C ARG A 102 -7.99 7.72 1.94
N LEU A 103 -7.06 7.18 1.18
CA LEU A 103 -5.70 6.90 1.60
C LEU A 103 -4.77 8.06 1.23
N ILE A 104 -3.82 8.34 2.10
CA ILE A 104 -2.65 9.15 1.78
C ILE A 104 -1.44 8.24 1.94
N LEU A 105 -0.82 7.90 0.83
CA LEU A 105 0.38 7.06 0.79
C LEU A 105 1.63 7.93 0.65
N GLY A 106 2.74 7.43 1.18
CA GLY A 106 4.01 8.11 1.10
C GLY A 106 5.11 7.40 1.87
N ASP A 107 6.22 8.09 2.02
CA ASP A 107 7.35 7.62 2.79
C ASP A 107 7.07 7.83 4.28
N THR A 108 6.92 6.74 5.04
CA THR A 108 6.66 6.77 6.48
C THR A 108 7.86 7.20 7.32
N LEU A 109 9.08 7.16 6.77
CA LEU A 109 10.29 7.67 7.43
C LEU A 109 10.35 9.20 7.38
N THR A 110 10.12 9.79 6.21
CA THR A 110 10.18 11.25 6.01
C THR A 110 8.85 11.95 6.29
N GLY A 111 7.75 11.22 6.19
CA GLY A 111 6.39 11.73 6.30
C GLY A 111 5.85 12.39 5.03
N GLU A 112 6.60 12.31 3.93
CA GLU A 112 6.25 12.98 2.68
C GLU A 112 5.26 12.15 1.84
N PRO A 113 4.11 12.73 1.42
CA PRO A 113 3.16 12.04 0.55
C PRO A 113 3.66 11.97 -0.89
N TRP A 114 3.31 10.88 -1.59
CA TRP A 114 3.67 10.66 -3.00
C TRP A 114 2.75 11.39 -3.99
N LEU A 115 1.67 12.01 -3.52
CA LEU A 115 0.70 12.74 -4.36
C LEU A 115 -0.05 11.85 -5.37
N GLU A 116 -0.38 10.61 -4.97
CA GLU A 116 -1.12 9.68 -5.81
C GLU A 116 -2.55 10.15 -6.11
N GLU A 117 -2.93 10.12 -7.39
CA GLU A 117 -4.27 10.46 -7.90
C GLU A 117 -5.20 9.24 -8.00
N HIS A 118 -4.61 8.07 -8.22
CA HIS A 118 -5.29 6.82 -8.53
C HIS A 118 -5.17 5.87 -7.36
N ASP A 119 -6.12 4.94 -7.24
CA ASP A 119 -6.09 3.89 -6.21
C ASP A 119 -5.93 4.43 -4.77
N VAL A 120 -6.48 5.62 -4.50
CA VAL A 120 -6.46 6.29 -3.18
C VAL A 120 -7.83 6.55 -2.59
N VAL A 121 -8.93 6.29 -3.31
CA VAL A 121 -10.30 6.45 -2.80
C VAL A 121 -11.13 5.20 -3.05
N GLY A 122 -11.73 4.65 -1.99
CA GLY A 122 -12.53 3.43 -2.13
C GLY A 122 -12.99 2.84 -0.80
N ARG A 123 -13.52 1.62 -0.84
CA ARG A 123 -13.82 0.80 0.33
C ARG A 123 -12.75 -0.26 0.51
N ILE A 124 -12.59 -0.78 1.73
CA ILE A 124 -11.65 -1.86 1.98
C ILE A 124 -12.30 -3.21 1.64
N GLY A 125 -11.66 -3.95 0.76
CA GLY A 125 -11.94 -5.36 0.48
C GLY A 125 -10.78 -6.25 0.88
N ARG A 126 -10.82 -7.51 0.44
CA ARG A 126 -9.76 -8.50 0.66
C ARG A 126 -9.53 -9.33 -0.58
N SER A 127 -8.27 -9.69 -0.80
CA SER A 127 -7.93 -10.66 -1.83
C SER A 127 -8.43 -12.07 -1.47
N ILE A 128 -8.55 -12.92 -2.48
CA ILE A 128 -8.96 -14.32 -2.32
C ILE A 128 -7.78 -15.28 -2.06
N GLY A 129 -6.54 -14.78 -2.18
CA GLY A 129 -5.31 -15.57 -2.03
C GLY A 129 -5.10 -16.14 -0.62
N THR A 130 -4.01 -16.90 -0.44
CA THR A 130 -3.69 -17.54 0.85
C THR A 130 -3.49 -16.51 1.96
N LEU A 131 -2.65 -15.52 1.70
CA LEU A 131 -2.51 -14.33 2.54
C LEU A 131 -3.52 -13.29 2.04
N LYS A 132 -4.63 -13.11 2.76
CA LYS A 132 -5.73 -12.24 2.31
C LYS A 132 -5.38 -10.78 2.55
N VAL A 133 -4.63 -10.19 1.62
CA VAL A 133 -4.22 -8.79 1.68
C VAL A 133 -5.42 -7.84 1.54
N PRO A 134 -5.38 -6.66 2.20
CA PRO A 134 -6.41 -5.65 2.02
C PRO A 134 -6.32 -5.04 0.62
N LEU A 135 -7.48 -4.85 0.01
CA LEU A 135 -7.62 -4.21 -1.30
C LEU A 135 -8.36 -2.89 -1.14
N LEU A 136 -8.01 -1.88 -1.94
CA LEU A 136 -8.85 -0.71 -2.10
C LEU A 136 -9.77 -0.92 -3.31
N ILE A 137 -11.08 -0.94 -3.08
CA ILE A 137 -12.08 -1.21 -4.11
C ILE A 137 -12.83 0.09 -4.43
N GLU A 138 -12.75 0.53 -5.68
CA GLU A 138 -13.47 1.70 -6.16
C GLU A 138 -14.99 1.48 -6.18
N PRO A 139 -15.80 2.55 -6.11
CA PRO A 139 -17.26 2.43 -6.22
C PRO A 139 -17.69 1.79 -7.55
N GLY A 140 -18.46 0.71 -7.47
CA GLY A 140 -18.95 -0.04 -8.64
C GLY A 140 -18.06 -1.22 -9.03
N GLU A 141 -16.84 -1.31 -8.49
CA GLU A 141 -15.92 -2.39 -8.78
C GLU A 141 -16.08 -3.58 -7.82
N HIS A 142 -15.65 -4.76 -8.28
CA HIS A 142 -15.63 -6.00 -7.51
C HIS A 142 -14.23 -6.40 -7.01
N GLY A 143 -13.19 -5.68 -7.48
CA GLY A 143 -11.80 -5.87 -7.11
C GLY A 143 -11.06 -4.54 -7.10
N GLY A 144 -9.77 -4.58 -6.79
CA GLY A 144 -8.93 -3.39 -6.80
C GLY A 144 -7.51 -3.69 -6.34
N SER A 145 -6.69 -2.64 -6.28
CA SER A 145 -5.27 -2.73 -6.00
C SER A 145 -5.01 -3.11 -4.54
N ALA A 146 -3.97 -3.92 -4.31
CA ALA A 146 -3.48 -4.20 -2.97
C ALA A 146 -2.92 -2.93 -2.34
N ILE A 147 -3.28 -2.67 -1.08
CA ILE A 147 -2.84 -1.46 -0.38
C ILE A 147 -1.41 -1.64 0.11
N LEU A 148 -0.54 -0.67 -0.19
CA LEU A 148 0.81 -0.58 0.36
C LEU A 148 0.75 -0.17 1.85
N CYS A 149 0.44 -1.14 2.70
CA CYS A 149 0.08 -0.90 4.11
C CYS A 149 1.21 -0.32 4.95
N THR A 150 2.46 -0.60 4.60
CA THR A 150 3.67 -0.05 5.22
C THR A 150 3.94 1.41 4.86
N CYS A 151 3.23 1.94 3.86
CA CYS A 151 3.41 3.28 3.30
C CYS A 151 2.22 4.22 3.61
N ILE A 152 1.33 3.83 4.55
CA ILE A 152 0.16 4.64 4.90
C ILE A 152 0.58 5.79 5.82
N LEU A 153 0.41 7.02 5.32
CA LEU A 153 0.58 8.24 6.11
C LEU A 153 -0.73 8.69 6.75
N ALA A 154 -1.87 8.50 6.09
CA ALA A 154 -3.17 8.81 6.67
C ALA A 154 -4.30 7.99 6.05
N ILE A 155 -5.36 7.81 6.85
CA ILE A 155 -6.65 7.28 6.41
C ILE A 155 -7.70 8.32 6.78
N VAL A 156 -8.43 8.81 5.79
CA VAL A 156 -9.45 9.85 5.95
C VAL A 156 -10.82 9.24 5.65
N ASP A 157 -11.79 9.51 6.51
CA ASP A 157 -13.18 9.15 6.26
C ASP A 157 -13.75 10.01 5.13
N TRP A 158 -14.27 9.37 4.08
CA TRP A 158 -14.68 10.10 2.88
C TRP A 158 -15.86 11.06 3.13
N ALA A 159 -16.79 10.66 4.00
CA ALA A 159 -18.02 11.43 4.22
C ALA A 159 -17.78 12.67 5.09
N SER A 160 -16.97 12.54 6.13
CA SER A 160 -16.73 13.61 7.11
C SER A 160 -15.45 14.40 6.88
N GLY A 161 -14.50 13.88 6.10
CA GLY A 161 -13.16 14.48 5.94
C GLY A 161 -12.26 14.32 7.17
N ASN A 162 -12.69 13.58 8.19
CA ASN A 162 -11.93 13.38 9.41
C ASN A 162 -10.82 12.33 9.22
N PHE A 163 -9.68 12.56 9.86
CA PHE A 163 -8.64 11.53 9.98
C PHE A 163 -9.12 10.39 10.89
N LEU A 164 -9.20 9.19 10.33
CA LEU A 164 -9.36 7.94 11.07
C LEU A 164 -8.02 7.42 11.57
N TYR A 165 -6.96 7.70 10.81
CA TYR A 165 -5.57 7.42 11.17
C TYR A 165 -4.66 8.52 10.61
N ARG A 166 -3.62 8.85 11.36
CA ARG A 166 -2.54 9.75 10.96
C ARG A 166 -1.23 9.21 11.50
N HIS A 167 -0.27 8.93 10.62
CA HIS A 167 1.09 8.55 11.00
C HIS A 167 1.78 9.75 11.65
N ASP A 168 2.58 9.51 12.69
CA ASP A 168 3.17 10.57 13.51
C ASP A 168 4.13 11.46 12.69
N ALA A 169 4.81 10.88 11.69
CA ALA A 169 5.68 11.62 10.79
C ALA A 169 4.94 12.43 9.71
N TYR A 170 3.63 12.20 9.48
CA TYR A 170 2.93 12.73 8.31
C TYR A 170 2.94 14.27 8.24
N ARG A 171 3.47 14.77 7.12
CA ARG A 171 3.50 16.19 6.75
C ARG A 171 2.61 16.40 5.52
N GLU A 172 1.72 17.38 5.61
CA GLU A 172 0.92 17.79 4.46
C GLU A 172 1.83 18.30 3.32
N ALA A 173 1.42 18.07 2.07
CA ALA A 173 2.18 18.49 0.92
C ALA A 173 2.23 20.01 0.78
N GLU A 174 3.44 20.56 0.69
CA GLU A 174 3.67 21.97 0.39
C GLU A 174 3.44 22.24 -1.11
N LEU A 175 2.18 22.57 -1.42
CA LEU A 175 1.72 22.85 -2.78
C LEU A 175 1.35 24.32 -2.95
N SER A 176 1.59 24.87 -4.14
CA SER A 176 1.16 26.22 -4.52
C SER A 176 0.62 26.25 -5.94
N ILE A 177 -0.19 27.26 -6.27
CA ILE A 177 -0.67 27.50 -7.65
C ILE A 177 -0.01 28.78 -8.16
N LYS A 178 0.56 28.73 -9.38
CA LYS A 178 1.14 29.91 -10.05
C LYS A 178 0.61 30.01 -11.49
N PRO A 179 0.53 31.21 -12.09
CA PRO A 179 0.27 31.36 -13.52
C PRO A 179 1.36 30.68 -14.35
N SER A 180 0.95 29.98 -15.40
CA SER A 180 1.83 29.33 -16.38
C SER A 180 2.05 30.19 -17.61
N ALA A 181 3.17 29.98 -18.31
CA ALA A 181 3.38 30.54 -19.64
C ALA A 181 2.56 29.79 -20.72
N ASN A 182 2.01 28.61 -20.41
CA ASN A 182 1.19 27.84 -21.33
C ASN A 182 -0.24 28.39 -21.39
N ALA A 183 -0.61 29.01 -22.52
CA ALA A 183 -1.94 29.57 -22.71
C ALA A 183 -3.08 28.52 -22.68
N GLU A 184 -2.81 27.26 -23.06
CA GLU A 184 -3.81 26.19 -22.99
C GLU A 184 -4.04 25.67 -21.58
N ARG A 185 -3.04 25.80 -20.70
CA ARG A 185 -3.06 25.38 -19.29
C ARG A 185 -2.42 26.47 -18.42
N PRO A 186 -3.10 27.61 -18.20
CA PRO A 186 -2.50 28.79 -17.61
C PRO A 186 -2.27 28.68 -16.09
N TRP A 187 -2.54 27.54 -15.45
CA TRP A 187 -2.41 27.36 -14.01
C TRP A 187 -1.55 26.13 -13.69
N ASP A 188 -0.35 26.38 -13.16
CA ASP A 188 0.55 25.33 -12.68
C ASP A 188 0.34 25.10 -11.18
N VAL A 189 0.29 23.82 -10.77
CA VAL A 189 0.41 23.40 -9.38
C VAL A 189 1.85 22.95 -9.16
N LEU A 190 2.52 23.56 -8.19
CA LEU A 190 3.92 23.29 -7.86
C LEU A 190 4.03 22.60 -6.51
N ARG A 191 4.90 21.60 -6.43
CA ARG A 191 5.43 21.07 -5.17
C ARG A 191 6.79 21.72 -4.96
N ARG A 192 6.88 22.62 -3.98
CA ARG A 192 8.02 23.54 -3.84
C ARG A 192 8.19 24.36 -5.13
N GLU A 193 9.17 24.04 -5.97
CA GLU A 193 9.44 24.72 -7.25
C GLU A 193 9.28 23.82 -8.48
N GLU A 194 8.88 22.56 -8.29
CA GLU A 194 8.64 21.62 -9.39
C GLU A 194 7.16 21.61 -9.78
N ILE A 195 6.87 21.75 -11.08
CA ILE A 195 5.50 21.63 -11.61
C ILE A 195 5.08 20.17 -11.55
N VAL A 196 4.02 19.88 -10.78
CA VAL A 196 3.47 18.52 -10.65
C VAL A 196 2.20 18.32 -11.47
N ALA A 197 1.48 19.41 -11.81
CA ALA A 197 0.32 19.37 -12.69
C ALA A 197 0.01 20.77 -13.28
N SER A 198 -0.68 20.81 -14.42
CA SER A 198 -1.10 22.05 -15.08
C SER A 198 -2.55 21.97 -15.57
N PHE A 199 -3.34 23.02 -15.34
CA PHE A 199 -4.79 23.04 -15.56
C PHE A 199 -5.23 24.21 -16.42
N ARG A 200 -6.36 24.01 -17.10
CA ARG A 200 -7.01 25.06 -17.91
C ARG A 200 -7.71 26.10 -17.05
N ASP A 201 -8.27 25.64 -15.94
CA ASP A 201 -9.09 26.43 -15.03
C ASP A 201 -8.47 26.46 -13.62
N ILE A 202 -8.57 27.61 -12.96
CA ILE A 202 -8.00 27.80 -11.61
C ILE A 202 -8.78 26.99 -10.55
N GLY A 203 -10.08 26.76 -10.76
CA GLY A 203 -10.90 25.92 -9.91
C GLY A 203 -10.47 24.46 -9.96
N GLN A 204 -10.13 23.94 -11.14
CA GLN A 204 -9.55 22.60 -11.30
C GLN A 204 -8.20 22.48 -10.57
N ALA A 205 -7.31 23.47 -10.72
CA ALA A 205 -6.04 23.51 -9.99
C ALA A 205 -6.25 23.53 -8.46
N GLY A 206 -7.22 24.32 -7.99
CA GLY A 206 -7.59 24.37 -6.57
C GLY A 206 -8.16 23.05 -6.05
N ALA A 207 -9.02 22.39 -6.82
CA ALA A 207 -9.57 21.09 -6.49
C ALA A 207 -8.49 20.01 -6.41
N TYR A 208 -7.56 20.00 -7.37
CA TYR A 208 -6.39 19.12 -7.35
C TYR A 208 -5.51 19.38 -6.12
N LEU A 209 -5.17 20.63 -5.84
CA LEU A 209 -4.33 21.00 -4.69
C LEU A 209 -4.98 20.56 -3.36
N ALA A 210 -6.28 20.81 -3.20
CA ALA A 210 -7.01 20.42 -2.01
C ALA A 210 -7.10 18.88 -1.90
N PHE A 211 -7.35 18.18 -3.01
CA PHE A 211 -7.31 16.72 -3.07
C PHE A 211 -5.94 16.22 -2.59
N MET A 212 -4.85 16.71 -3.17
CA MET A 212 -3.49 16.29 -2.82
C MET A 212 -3.10 16.56 -1.37
N ARG A 213 -3.74 17.52 -0.72
CA ARG A 213 -3.61 17.83 0.70
C ARG A 213 -4.49 16.98 1.63
N GLY A 214 -5.24 16.03 1.06
CA GLY A 214 -6.05 15.07 1.82
C GLY A 214 -7.54 15.36 1.83
N ALA A 215 -8.01 16.42 1.16
CA ALA A 215 -9.44 16.73 1.12
C ALA A 215 -10.23 15.64 0.35
N THR A 216 -11.46 15.41 0.75
CA THR A 216 -12.36 14.43 0.14
C THR A 216 -13.10 15.06 -1.06
N ILE A 217 -12.37 15.23 -2.16
CA ILE A 217 -12.85 15.81 -3.42
C ILE A 217 -12.96 14.71 -4.49
N GLU A 218 -14.07 14.64 -5.22
CA GLU A 218 -14.24 13.69 -6.32
C GLU A 218 -13.18 13.95 -7.42
N PRO A 219 -12.28 12.98 -7.72
CA PRO A 219 -11.17 13.21 -8.66
C PRO A 219 -11.58 13.70 -10.05
N ARG A 220 -12.77 13.31 -10.51
CA ARG A 220 -13.32 13.73 -11.81
C ARG A 220 -13.48 15.24 -11.95
N VAL A 221 -13.48 16.00 -10.85
CA VAL A 221 -13.61 17.47 -10.86
C VAL A 221 -12.37 18.15 -11.47
N PHE A 222 -11.19 17.55 -11.35
CA PHE A 222 -9.94 18.14 -11.83
C PHE A 222 -9.26 17.33 -12.96
N ARG A 223 -9.90 16.26 -13.43
CA ARG A 223 -9.43 15.49 -14.59
C ARG A 223 -9.87 16.12 -15.92
#